data_AF-A0A091FR86-F1
#
_entry.id   AF-A0A091FR86-F1
#
_cell.length_a   1.000
_cell.length_b   1.000
_cell.length_c   1.000
_cell.angle_alpha   90.00
_cell.angle_beta   90.00
_cell.angle_gamma   90.00
#
_symmetry.space_group_name_H-M   'P 1'
#
loop_
_entity.id
_entity.type
_entity.pdbx_description
1 polymer ?
#
loop_
_entity_poly.entity_id
_entity_poly.type
_entity_poly.pdbx_seq_one_letter_code
_entity_poly.pdbx_strand_id
1 'polypeptide(L)'
;RNEELLSKAMGMHKHSENVNDPWRLSAVLQMYEMFRLRDWEKFRSTYSLTYKNVFALQKLFDACEEDIQQRKRNLFEVLGIPPYNETVTKSNQGMMQEIRNILRYLYYQGQTEFYSKIVMQTGIGPKTPIQREFTEQCCKIYCLLLLQDPPLKAVWNSGEIKYLEHVDKK
;
A
#
# COMPACT_ATOMS: atom_id res chain seq x y z
N ARG A 1 12.26 -41.85 -1.47
CA ARG A 1 10.82 -41.69 -1.82
C ARG A 1 10.05 -40.88 -0.76
N ASN A 2 10.04 -41.26 0.53
CA ASN A 2 9.32 -40.47 1.55
C ASN A 2 9.99 -39.14 1.90
N GLU A 3 11.33 -39.08 1.98
CA GLU A 3 12.05 -37.82 2.24
C GLU A 3 11.93 -36.78 1.10
N GLU A 4 11.82 -37.26 -0.13
CA GLU A 4 11.66 -36.41 -1.32
C GLU A 4 10.24 -35.83 -1.39
N LEU A 5 9.22 -36.62 -1.01
CA LEU A 5 7.84 -36.15 -0.87
C LEU A 5 7.69 -35.18 0.32
N LEU A 6 8.38 -35.42 1.43
CA LEU A 6 8.45 -34.50 2.57
C LEU A 6 9.16 -33.20 2.20
N SER A 7 10.30 -33.25 1.53
CA SER A 7 11.02 -32.06 1.04
C SER A 7 10.18 -31.24 0.07
N LYS A 8 9.42 -31.90 -0.82
CA LYS A 8 8.50 -31.25 -1.74
C LYS A 8 7.29 -30.63 -1.02
N ALA A 9 6.69 -31.33 -0.06
CA ALA A 9 5.59 -30.81 0.76
C ALA A 9 6.04 -29.64 1.65
N MET A 10 7.21 -29.75 2.29
CA MET A 10 7.82 -28.68 3.07
C MET A 10 8.27 -27.50 2.20
N GLY A 11 8.67 -27.76 0.95
CA GLY A 11 8.95 -26.74 -0.07
C GLY A 11 7.69 -25.96 -0.48
N MET A 12 6.52 -26.61 -0.54
CA MET A 12 5.23 -25.95 -0.76
C MET A 12 4.80 -25.11 0.45
N HIS A 13 5.17 -25.52 1.67
CA HIS A 13 4.93 -24.76 2.90
C HIS A 13 5.88 -23.56 3.10
N LYS A 14 7.02 -23.49 2.39
CA LYS A 14 7.91 -22.30 2.46
C LYS A 14 7.22 -21.00 2.04
N HIS A 15 6.07 -21.09 1.37
CA HIS A 15 5.29 -19.96 0.88
C HIS A 15 3.90 -19.90 1.55
N SER A 16 3.66 -20.71 2.59
CA SER A 16 2.39 -20.65 3.32
C SER A 16 2.38 -19.44 4.24
N GLU A 17 1.49 -18.51 3.97
CA GLU A 17 1.27 -17.34 4.82
C GLU A 17 0.59 -17.74 6.14
N ASN A 18 0.86 -16.97 7.19
CA ASN A 18 0.11 -17.09 8.44
C ASN A 18 -1.35 -16.68 8.18
N VAL A 19 -2.29 -17.63 8.23
CA VAL A 19 -3.71 -17.36 7.94
C VAL A 19 -4.38 -16.44 8.97
N ASN A 20 -3.80 -16.33 10.17
CA ASN A 20 -4.27 -15.45 11.23
C ASN A 20 -3.74 -14.01 11.07
N ASP A 21 -2.82 -13.78 10.13
CA ASP A 21 -2.31 -12.46 9.82
C ASP A 21 -3.28 -11.74 8.84
N PRO A 22 -3.98 -10.67 9.28
CA PRO A 22 -4.90 -9.94 8.41
C PRO A 22 -4.18 -9.06 7.36
N TRP A 23 -2.87 -8.83 7.48
CA TRP A 23 -2.06 -8.05 6.55
C TRP A 23 -1.09 -8.91 5.72
N ARG A 24 -1.31 -10.23 5.70
CA ARG A 24 -0.66 -11.15 4.76
C ARG A 24 -0.89 -10.72 3.31
N LEU A 25 0.04 -11.07 2.41
CA LEU A 25 0.03 -10.68 1.01
C LEU A 25 -1.30 -11.02 0.33
N SER A 26 -1.82 -12.25 0.49
CA SER A 26 -3.10 -12.64 -0.12
C SER A 26 -4.27 -11.77 0.34
N ALA A 27 -4.32 -11.41 1.63
CA ALA A 27 -5.36 -10.55 2.18
C ALA A 27 -5.23 -9.11 1.64
N VAL A 28 -4.01 -8.58 1.56
CA VAL A 28 -3.77 -7.24 1.01
C VAL A 28 -4.08 -7.16 -0.47
N LEU A 29 -3.72 -8.18 -1.25
CA LEU A 29 -4.09 -8.27 -2.67
C LEU A 29 -5.61 -8.37 -2.85
N GLN A 30 -6.30 -9.13 -2.00
CA GLN A 30 -7.76 -9.20 -2.03
C GLN A 30 -8.41 -7.84 -1.69
N MET A 31 -7.90 -7.13 -0.69
CA MET A 31 -8.35 -5.77 -0.36
C MET A 31 -8.15 -4.82 -1.55
N TYR A 32 -6.98 -4.87 -2.19
CA TYR A 32 -6.69 -4.09 -3.38
C TYR A 32 -7.63 -4.41 -4.55
N GLU A 33 -7.86 -5.69 -4.85
CA GLU A 33 -8.75 -6.10 -5.94
C GLU A 33 -10.20 -5.70 -5.68
N MET A 34 -10.69 -5.88 -4.45
CA MET A 34 -12.04 -5.44 -4.09
C MET A 34 -12.21 -3.94 -4.26
N PHE A 35 -11.25 -3.16 -3.77
CA PHE A 35 -11.26 -1.70 -3.89
C PHE A 35 -11.20 -1.27 -5.36
N ARG A 36 -10.32 -1.88 -6.15
CA ARG A 36 -10.16 -1.59 -7.58
C ARG A 36 -11.42 -1.92 -8.39
N LEU A 37 -12.06 -3.06 -8.15
CA LEU A 37 -13.22 -3.48 -8.92
C LEU A 37 -14.54 -2.83 -8.49
N ARG A 38 -14.64 -2.38 -7.23
CA ARG A 38 -15.89 -1.84 -6.67
C ARG A 38 -15.79 -0.35 -6.40
N ASP A 39 -14.98 0.02 -5.42
CA ASP A 39 -14.97 1.38 -4.87
C ASP A 39 -14.39 2.37 -5.87
N TRP A 40 -13.33 1.96 -6.57
CA TRP A 40 -12.72 2.72 -7.64
C TRP A 40 -13.63 2.88 -8.86
N GLU A 41 -14.23 1.82 -9.38
CA GLU A 41 -15.16 1.94 -10.52
C GLU A 41 -16.41 2.75 -10.17
N LYS A 42 -16.92 2.59 -8.95
CA LYS A 42 -18.02 3.41 -8.43
C LYS A 42 -17.62 4.88 -8.32
N PHE A 43 -16.43 5.17 -7.79
CA PHE A 43 -15.91 6.52 -7.68
C PHE A 43 -15.73 7.15 -9.07
N ARG A 44 -15.17 6.40 -10.02
CA ARG A 44 -14.96 6.79 -11.42
C ARG A 44 -16.25 7.15 -12.15
N SER A 45 -17.28 6.32 -11.98
CA SER A 45 -18.59 6.55 -12.61
C SER A 45 -19.37 7.70 -11.97
N THR A 46 -19.20 7.93 -10.67
CA THR A 46 -19.91 8.99 -9.93
C THR A 46 -19.24 10.36 -10.10
N TYR A 47 -17.91 10.39 -10.08
CA TYR A 47 -17.09 11.60 -10.18
C TYR A 47 -16.25 11.46 -11.43
N SER A 48 -16.76 11.94 -12.57
CA SER A 48 -16.07 11.86 -13.87
C SER A 48 -14.57 12.12 -13.70
N LEU A 49 -13.78 11.07 -13.93
CA LEU A 49 -12.38 11.03 -13.53
C LEU A 49 -11.61 11.94 -14.49
N THR A 50 -11.39 13.19 -14.09
CA THR A 50 -10.60 14.14 -14.88
C THR A 50 -9.11 13.88 -14.71
N TYR A 51 -8.28 14.37 -15.64
CA TYR A 51 -6.81 14.37 -15.53
C TYR A 51 -6.31 14.89 -14.16
N LYS A 52 -7.01 15.88 -13.58
CA LYS A 52 -6.71 16.41 -12.24
C LYS A 52 -6.86 15.37 -11.12
N ASN A 53 -7.82 14.45 -11.24
CA ASN A 53 -8.04 13.40 -10.25
C ASN A 53 -6.93 12.33 -10.31
N VAL A 54 -6.39 12.04 -11.49
CA VAL A 54 -5.25 11.13 -11.69
C VAL A 54 -4.00 11.71 -11.07
N PHE A 55 -3.72 12.99 -11.34
CA PHE A 55 -2.61 13.71 -10.75
C PHE A 55 -2.74 13.80 -9.22
N ALA A 56 -3.96 13.91 -8.69
CA ALA A 56 -4.22 13.88 -7.26
C ALA A 56 -3.83 12.57 -6.58
N LEU A 57 -4.11 11.45 -7.25
CA LEU A 57 -3.75 10.13 -6.73
C LEU A 57 -2.25 9.86 -6.79
N GLN A 58 -1.57 10.34 -7.83
CA GLN A 58 -0.12 10.25 -7.88
C GLN A 58 0.52 10.98 -6.70
N LYS A 59 0.08 12.21 -6.41
CA LYS A 59 0.50 12.94 -5.20
C LYS A 59 0.18 12.22 -3.90
N LEU A 60 -0.96 11.53 -3.84
CA LEU A 60 -1.30 10.70 -2.69
C LEU A 60 -0.31 9.55 -2.50
N PHE A 61 0.07 8.87 -3.58
CA PHE A 61 1.04 7.78 -3.53
C PHE A 61 2.43 8.27 -3.13
N ASP A 62 2.88 9.39 -3.68
CA ASP A 62 4.13 10.02 -3.29
C ASP A 62 4.12 10.35 -1.78
N ALA A 63 3.03 10.94 -1.28
CA ALA A 63 2.87 11.21 0.16
C ALA A 63 2.86 9.94 1.02
N CYS A 64 2.28 8.83 0.54
CA CYS A 64 2.33 7.54 1.22
C CYS A 64 3.77 6.98 1.29
N GLU A 65 4.50 7.05 0.18
CA GLU A 65 5.90 6.61 0.13
C GLU A 65 6.75 7.44 1.11
N GLU A 66 6.59 8.77 1.09
CA GLU A 66 7.28 9.68 2.00
C GLU A 66 6.97 9.42 3.48
N ASP A 67 5.69 9.25 3.84
CA ASP A 67 5.25 8.96 5.21
C ASP A 67 5.82 7.62 5.70
N ILE A 68 5.80 6.57 4.88
CA ILE A 68 6.41 5.28 5.23
C ILE A 68 7.91 5.44 5.47
N GLN A 69 8.62 6.15 4.58
CA GLN A 69 10.06 6.36 4.74
C GLN A 69 10.39 7.18 5.98
N GLN A 70 9.60 8.22 6.28
CA GLN A 70 9.77 9.02 7.48
C GLN A 70 9.53 8.18 8.74
N ARG A 71 8.48 7.36 8.78
CA ARG A 71 8.20 6.49 9.94
C ARG A 71 9.26 5.43 10.12
N LYS A 72 9.79 4.86 9.04
CA LYS A 72 10.95 3.95 9.12
C LYS A 72 12.15 4.65 9.77
N ARG A 73 12.51 5.86 9.30
CA ARG A 73 13.59 6.66 9.91
C ARG A 73 13.35 6.93 11.39
N ASN A 74 12.16 7.38 11.75
CA ASN A 74 11.80 7.65 13.15
C ASN A 74 11.93 6.39 14.01
N LEU A 75 11.50 5.22 13.51
CA LEU A 75 11.64 3.96 14.23
C LEU A 75 13.11 3.55 14.39
N PHE A 76 13.95 3.76 13.37
CA PHE A 76 15.40 3.52 13.50
C PHE A 76 16.03 4.40 14.57
N GLU A 77 15.71 5.70 14.57
CA GLU A 77 16.20 6.66 15.57
C GLU A 77 15.78 6.25 16.98
N VAL A 78 14.49 5.95 17.20
CA VAL A 78 13.96 5.54 18.50
C VAL A 78 14.59 4.23 18.99
N LEU A 79 14.85 3.29 18.08
CA LEU A 79 15.48 2.01 18.41
C LEU A 79 17.02 2.10 18.52
N GLY A 80 17.61 3.29 18.32
CA GLY A 80 19.06 3.49 18.38
C GLY A 80 19.83 2.76 17.28
N ILE A 81 19.17 2.42 16.18
CA ILE A 81 19.77 1.69 15.06
C ILE A 81 20.40 2.73 14.12
N PRO A 82 21.68 2.57 13.75
CA PRO A 82 22.33 3.47 12.80
C PRO A 82 21.55 3.53 11.47
N PRO A 83 21.49 4.70 10.81
CA PRO A 83 20.96 4.80 9.45
C PRO A 83 21.64 3.77 8.56
N TYR A 84 20.85 3.15 7.68
CA TYR A 84 21.25 2.04 6.83
C TYR A 84 22.57 2.33 6.07
N ASN A 85 23.69 1.82 6.59
CA ASN A 85 24.94 1.70 5.84
C ASN A 85 24.90 0.35 5.11
N GLU A 86 25.31 0.33 3.84
CA GLU A 86 25.09 -0.74 2.84
C GLU A 86 25.58 -2.16 3.21
N THR A 87 26.27 -2.33 4.34
CA THR A 87 26.61 -3.64 4.88
C THR A 87 25.40 -4.29 5.57
N VAL A 88 24.57 -4.96 4.79
CA VAL A 88 23.44 -5.78 5.28
C VAL A 88 23.96 -6.96 6.09
N THR A 89 23.89 -6.88 7.42
CA THR A 89 24.05 -8.05 8.29
C THR A 89 22.70 -8.78 8.41
N LYS A 90 22.72 -10.09 8.69
CA LYS A 90 21.48 -10.87 8.95
C LYS A 90 20.63 -10.27 10.08
N SER A 91 21.26 -9.61 11.05
CA SER A 91 20.59 -8.90 12.15
C SER A 91 19.78 -7.71 11.63
N ASN A 92 20.32 -6.94 10.68
CA ASN A 92 19.63 -5.81 10.06
C ASN A 92 18.40 -6.26 9.25
N GLN A 93 18.46 -7.42 8.61
CA GLN A 93 17.33 -7.98 7.86
C GLN A 93 16.16 -8.38 8.79
N GLY A 94 16.46 -9.01 9.93
CA GLY A 94 15.45 -9.34 10.95
C GLY A 94 14.76 -8.09 11.51
N MET A 95 15.53 -7.06 11.86
CA MET A 95 14.98 -5.79 12.35
C MET A 95 14.15 -5.05 11.30
N MET A 96 14.55 -5.09 10.03
CA MET A 96 13.74 -4.54 8.94
C MET A 96 12.38 -5.23 8.81
N GLN A 97 12.34 -6.53 9.05
CA GLN A 97 11.08 -7.26 9.03
C GLN A 97 10.19 -6.85 10.22
N GLU A 98 10.75 -6.67 11.42
CA GLU A 98 9.99 -6.19 12.58
C GLU A 98 9.46 -4.76 12.38
N ILE A 99 10.28 -3.85 11.86
CA ILE A 99 9.84 -2.48 11.53
C ILE A 99 8.68 -2.54 10.52
N ARG A 100 8.77 -3.39 9.49
CA ARG A 100 7.66 -3.58 8.53
C ARG A 100 6.42 -4.11 9.23
N ASN A 101 6.53 -5.10 10.12
CA ASN A 101 5.39 -5.67 10.84
C ASN A 101 4.71 -4.62 11.73
N ILE A 102 5.49 -3.81 12.46
CA ILE A 102 4.98 -2.69 13.27
C ILE A 102 4.23 -1.70 12.38
N LEU A 103 4.81 -1.31 11.24
CA LEU A 103 4.15 -0.40 10.32
C LEU A 103 2.88 -1.03 9.74
N ARG A 104 2.90 -2.29 9.31
CA ARG A 104 1.69 -2.99 8.81
C ARG A 104 0.57 -2.96 9.83
N TYR A 105 0.88 -3.23 11.10
CA TYR A 105 -0.07 -3.13 12.19
C TYR A 105 -0.63 -1.70 12.33
N LEU A 106 0.24 -0.69 12.34
CA LEU A 106 -0.15 0.73 12.48
C LEU A 106 -1.05 1.20 11.33
N TYR A 107 -0.72 0.88 10.07
CA TYR A 107 -1.59 1.21 8.94
C TYR A 107 -2.89 0.38 9.00
N TYR A 108 -2.81 -0.91 9.31
CA TYR A 108 -4.01 -1.74 9.36
C TYR A 108 -5.03 -1.25 10.40
N GLN A 109 -4.56 -0.91 11.61
CA GLN A 109 -5.35 -0.37 12.72
C GLN A 109 -5.58 1.14 12.65
N GLY A 110 -4.91 1.83 11.72
CA GLY A 110 -4.96 3.27 11.58
C GLY A 110 -6.39 3.77 11.48
N GLN A 111 -6.76 4.68 12.39
CA GLN A 111 -8.04 5.39 12.34
C GLN A 111 -8.03 6.42 11.20
N THR A 112 -9.20 6.89 10.79
CA THR A 112 -9.40 7.95 9.78
C THR A 112 -8.42 9.13 9.94
N GLU A 113 -8.16 9.59 11.17
CA GLU A 113 -7.24 10.71 11.45
C GLU A 113 -5.79 10.44 11.02
N PHE A 114 -5.35 9.19 11.07
CA PHE A 114 -4.02 8.77 10.66
C PHE A 114 -3.82 9.06 9.16
N TYR A 115 -4.80 8.67 8.36
CA TYR A 115 -4.79 8.83 6.91
C TYR A 115 -5.07 10.27 6.49
N SER A 116 -5.92 10.97 7.23
CA SER A 116 -6.24 12.37 6.97
C SER A 116 -4.98 13.25 6.95
N LYS A 117 -3.99 12.97 7.83
CA LYS A 117 -2.71 13.69 7.84
C LYS A 117 -1.91 13.50 6.55
N ILE A 118 -1.85 12.28 6.03
CA ILE A 118 -1.17 11.95 4.76
C ILE A 118 -1.90 12.64 3.60
N VAL A 119 -3.23 12.56 3.58
CA VAL A 119 -4.06 13.17 2.53
C VAL A 119 -3.90 14.70 2.53
N MET A 120 -3.83 15.36 3.69
CA MET A 120 -3.64 16.81 3.77
C MET A 120 -2.32 17.28 3.16
N GLN A 121 -1.26 16.48 3.21
CA GLN A 121 0.05 16.81 2.63
C GLN A 121 0.01 16.91 1.10
N THR A 122 -0.98 16.28 0.44
CA THR A 122 -1.11 16.30 -1.03
C THR A 122 -1.57 17.64 -1.60
N GLY A 123 -2.07 18.55 -0.75
CA GLY A 123 -2.67 19.83 -1.17
C GLY A 123 -3.99 19.69 -1.92
N ILE A 124 -4.50 18.46 -2.08
CA ILE A 124 -5.75 18.14 -2.77
C ILE A 124 -6.69 17.55 -1.72
N GLY A 125 -7.12 18.43 -0.81
CA GLY A 125 -8.06 18.05 0.25
C GLY A 125 -9.37 17.53 -0.36
N PRO A 126 -9.88 16.37 0.07
CA PRO A 126 -11.15 15.85 -0.41
C PRO A 126 -12.28 16.85 -0.08
N LYS A 127 -13.08 17.19 -1.09
CA LYS A 127 -14.14 18.22 -0.97
C LYS A 127 -15.44 17.68 -0.41
N THR A 128 -15.64 16.36 -0.49
CA THR A 128 -16.83 15.68 0.00
C THR A 128 -16.45 14.54 0.96
N PRO A 129 -17.36 14.13 1.85
CA PRO A 129 -17.14 12.96 2.72
C PRO A 129 -16.80 11.69 1.92
N ILE A 130 -17.46 11.49 0.78
CA ILE A 130 -17.24 10.34 -0.11
C ILE A 130 -15.83 10.37 -0.71
N GLN A 131 -15.35 11.55 -1.16
CA GLN A 131 -13.97 11.69 -1.61
C GLN A 131 -12.97 11.44 -0.49
N ARG A 132 -13.29 11.86 0.73
CA ARG A 132 -12.41 11.64 1.89
C ARG A 132 -12.28 10.16 2.19
N GLU A 133 -13.40 9.47 2.35
CA GLU A 133 -13.43 8.03 2.63
C GLU A 133 -12.69 7.24 1.55
N PHE A 134 -12.95 7.55 0.28
CA PHE A 134 -12.26 6.94 -0.85
C PHE A 134 -10.74 7.17 -0.81
N THR A 135 -10.31 8.40 -0.56
CA THR A 135 -8.88 8.75 -0.53
C THR A 135 -8.16 8.09 0.65
N GLU A 136 -8.81 8.01 1.81
CA GLU A 136 -8.27 7.34 3.00
C GLU A 136 -8.15 5.83 2.79
N GLN A 137 -9.14 5.19 2.18
CA GLN A 137 -9.07 3.77 1.81
C GLN A 137 -7.96 3.52 0.78
N CYS A 138 -7.84 4.38 -0.23
CA CYS A 138 -6.76 4.31 -1.22
C CYS A 138 -5.38 4.39 -0.55
N CYS A 139 -5.21 5.35 0.35
CA CYS A 139 -4.00 5.54 1.14
C CYS A 139 -3.67 4.28 1.97
N LYS A 140 -4.65 3.73 2.69
CA LYS A 140 -4.51 2.51 3.49
C LYS A 140 -4.01 1.33 2.65
N ILE A 141 -4.70 1.04 1.56
CA ILE A 141 -4.39 -0.10 0.69
C ILE A 141 -3.00 0.06 0.09
N TYR A 142 -2.68 1.26 -0.40
CA TYR A 142 -1.39 1.53 -1.01
C TYR A 142 -0.23 1.39 -0.01
N CYS A 143 -0.40 1.89 1.22
CA CYS A 143 0.61 1.72 2.26
C CYS A 143 0.82 0.23 2.62
N LEU A 144 -0.26 -0.56 2.72
CA LEU A 144 -0.16 -1.99 3.00
C LEU A 144 0.53 -2.77 1.86
N LEU A 145 0.36 -2.36 0.60
CA LEU A 145 1.08 -2.92 -0.55
C LEU A 145 2.58 -2.60 -0.51
N LEU A 146 2.95 -1.36 -0.20
CA LEU A 146 4.34 -0.93 -0.08
C LEU A 146 5.10 -1.61 1.07
N LEU A 147 4.37 -2.09 2.08
CA LEU A 147 4.95 -2.78 3.22
C LEU A 147 5.11 -4.30 3.01
N GLN A 148 4.68 -4.84 1.86
CA GLN A 148 4.94 -6.24 1.49
C GLN A 148 6.44 -6.51 1.24
N ASP A 149 6.82 -7.78 1.20
CA ASP A 149 8.19 -8.20 0.87
C ASP A 149 8.17 -9.22 -0.28
N PRO A 150 8.54 -8.83 -1.52
CA PRO A 150 9.00 -7.49 -1.91
C PRO A 150 7.87 -6.44 -1.88
N PRO A 151 8.20 -5.14 -1.74
CA PRO A 151 7.21 -4.06 -1.82
C PRO A 151 6.46 -4.08 -3.15
N LEU A 152 5.13 -3.95 -3.09
CA LEU A 152 4.29 -3.86 -4.27
C LEU A 152 3.87 -2.41 -4.50
N LYS A 153 4.08 -1.92 -5.73
CA LYS A 153 3.50 -0.66 -6.18
C LYS A 153 2.22 -0.95 -6.94
N ALA A 154 1.12 -0.35 -6.52
CA ALA A 154 -0.10 -0.40 -7.30
C ALA A 154 0.11 0.33 -8.64
N VAL A 155 -0.11 -0.39 -9.75
CA VAL A 155 -0.07 0.19 -11.10
C VAL A 155 -1.47 0.68 -11.43
N TRP A 156 -1.69 1.97 -11.27
CA TRP A 156 -2.94 2.61 -11.68
C TRP A 156 -2.81 3.00 -13.15
N ASN A 157 -3.41 2.21 -14.04
CA ASN A 157 -3.30 2.42 -15.48
C ASN A 157 -3.88 3.77 -15.90
N SER A 158 -3.00 4.76 -16.09
CA SER A 158 -3.31 6.01 -16.79
C SER A 158 -3.70 5.78 -18.26
N GLY A 159 -3.36 4.61 -18.81
CA GLY A 159 -3.75 4.18 -20.16
C GLY A 159 -5.26 4.01 -20.37
N GLU A 160 -6.02 3.62 -19.35
CA GLU A 160 -7.50 3.54 -19.44
C GLU A 160 -8.14 4.93 -19.57
N ILE A 161 -7.48 5.96 -19.07
CA ILE A 161 -7.97 7.35 -19.08
C ILE A 161 -7.70 8.03 -20.43
N LYS A 162 -6.67 7.59 -21.18
CA LYS A 162 -6.44 8.05 -22.56
C LYS A 162 -7.59 7.71 -23.51
N TYR A 163 -8.30 6.60 -23.26
CA TYR A 163 -9.48 6.25 -24.06
C TYR A 163 -10.68 7.18 -23.79
N LEU A 164 -10.74 7.85 -22.64
CA LEU A 164 -11.80 8.81 -22.33
C LEU A 164 -11.57 10.18 -22.98
N GLU A 165 -10.32 10.60 -23.19
CA GLU A 165 -10.01 11.85 -23.92
C GLU A 165 -10.38 11.81 -25.41
N HIS A 166 -10.59 10.61 -25.97
CA HIS A 166 -10.95 10.43 -27.39
C HIS A 166 -12.46 10.29 -27.63
N VAL A 167 -13.28 10.19 -26.58
CA VAL A 167 -14.73 9.98 -26.71
C VAL A 167 -15.53 11.30 -26.60
N ASP A 168 -14.95 12.38 -26.05
CA ASP A 168 -15.58 13.71 -25.98
C ASP A 168 -15.26 14.63 -27.17
N LYS A 169 -15.05 14.05 -28.36
CA LYS A 169 -15.04 14.79 -29.63
C LYS A 169 -15.82 14.05 -30.71
N LYS A 170 -17.15 14.06 -30.60
CA LYS A 170 -18.07 14.24 -31.74
C LYS A 170 -19.52 14.38 -31.27
#